data_AF-A0A9E6JY57-F1
#
_entry.id   AF-A0A9E6JY57-F1
#
_cell.length_a   1.000
_cell.length_b   1.000
_cell.length_c   1.000
_cell.angle_alpha   90.00
_cell.angle_beta   90.00
_cell.angle_gamma   90.00
#
_symmetry.space_group_name_H-M   'P 1'
#
loop_
_entity.id
_entity.type
_entity.pdbx_description
1 polymer ?
#
loop_
_entity_poly.entity_id
_entity_poly.type
_entity_poly.pdbx_seq_one_letter_code
_entity_poly.pdbx_strand_id
1 'polypeptide(L)'
;MIRKTACSAVTLLVLIGATPAFATNGMNLEGYGPKSMAMGGTGSAYDTGNSAVMNNPATLGYMKEGTSEISFGIRGLHPDISIENGPNADKSDATAFYMPSMSYMRRDGKVTWGVAMLAQGGMGTD
;
A
#
# COMPACT_ATOMS: atom_id res chain seq x y z
N MET A 1 -2.31 -24.06 -28.78
CA MET A 1 -2.38 -22.58 -28.81
C MET A 1 -3.67 -22.04 -28.19
N ILE A 2 -4.83 -22.66 -28.43
CA ILE A 2 -6.17 -22.23 -27.94
C ILE A 2 -6.29 -22.07 -26.40
N ARG A 3 -5.63 -22.93 -25.60
CA ARG A 3 -5.69 -22.84 -24.13
C ARG A 3 -5.05 -21.56 -23.55
N LYS A 4 -3.98 -21.06 -24.18
CA LYS A 4 -3.27 -19.85 -23.72
C LYS A 4 -4.08 -18.59 -24.04
N THR A 5 -4.64 -18.52 -25.25
CA THR A 5 -5.53 -17.43 -25.66
C THR A 5 -6.83 -17.40 -24.86
N ALA A 6 -7.41 -18.56 -24.52
CA ALA A 6 -8.59 -18.62 -23.66
C ALA A 6 -8.30 -18.10 -22.23
N CYS A 7 -7.18 -18.48 -21.60
CA CYS A 7 -6.79 -17.95 -20.28
C CYS A 7 -6.53 -16.43 -20.31
N SER A 8 -5.87 -15.92 -21.34
CA SER A 8 -5.65 -14.48 -21.50
C SER A 8 -6.97 -13.72 -21.70
N ALA A 9 -7.90 -14.25 -22.50
CA ALA A 9 -9.21 -13.62 -22.72
C ALA A 9 -10.06 -13.58 -21.44
N VAL A 10 -10.06 -14.66 -20.65
CA VAL A 10 -10.76 -14.70 -19.36
C VAL A 10 -10.15 -13.71 -18.36
N THR A 11 -8.81 -13.62 -18.30
CA THR A 11 -8.13 -12.65 -17.42
C THR A 11 -8.49 -11.22 -17.80
N LEU A 12 -8.52 -10.91 -19.10
CA LEU A 12 -8.89 -9.59 -19.60
C LEU A 12 -10.35 -9.24 -19.28
N LEU A 13 -11.28 -10.20 -19.43
CA LEU A 13 -12.70 -10.02 -19.10
C LEU A 13 -12.93 -9.78 -17.61
N VAL A 14 -12.20 -10.47 -16.73
CA VAL A 14 -12.26 -10.25 -15.28
C VAL A 14 -11.75 -8.87 -14.91
N LEU A 15 -10.66 -8.40 -15.53
CA LEU A 15 -10.11 -7.06 -15.30
C LEU A 15 -11.07 -5.95 -15.74
N ILE A 16 -11.80 -6.14 -16.84
CA ILE A 16 -12.79 -5.17 -17.35
C ILE A 16 -14.07 -5.17 -16.50
N GLY A 17 -14.44 -6.32 -15.92
CA GLY A 17 -15.63 -6.47 -15.08
C GLY A 17 -15.43 -6.10 -13.61
N ALA A 18 -14.20 -5.80 -13.18
CA ALA A 18 -13.91 -5.41 -11.81
C ALA A 18 -14.44 -3.99 -11.54
N THR A 19 -15.49 -3.88 -10.74
CA THR A 19 -15.97 -2.59 -10.26
C THR A 19 -15.05 -2.07 -9.15
N PRO A 20 -14.74 -0.76 -9.12
CA PRO A 20 -13.96 -0.18 -8.03
C PRO A 20 -14.73 -0.33 -6.72
N ALA A 21 -14.10 -0.96 -5.72
CA ALA A 21 -14.61 -0.93 -4.36
C ALA A 21 -14.31 0.45 -3.77
N PHE A 22 -15.31 1.32 -3.70
CA PHE A 22 -15.20 2.69 -3.14
C PHE A 22 -15.11 2.72 -1.61
N ALA A 23 -14.71 1.62 -0.96
CA ALA A 23 -14.56 1.57 0.48
C ALA A 23 -13.14 2.01 0.86
N THR A 24 -13.01 3.20 1.44
CA THR A 24 -11.79 3.61 2.14
C THR A 24 -11.68 2.83 3.45
N ASN A 25 -10.49 2.35 3.76
CA ASN A 25 -10.22 1.71 5.05
C ASN A 25 -9.91 2.82 6.07
N GLY A 26 -10.69 2.90 7.16
CA GLY A 26 -10.51 3.89 8.22
C GLY A 26 -9.18 3.84 8.97
N MET A 27 -8.49 2.69 8.89
CA MET A 27 -7.31 2.38 9.69
C MET A 27 -6.07 2.11 8.82
N ASN A 28 -6.19 1.23 7.83
CA ASN A 28 -5.07 0.87 6.96
C ASN A 28 -4.96 1.84 5.78
N LEU A 29 -3.72 2.18 5.44
CA LEU A 29 -3.41 2.90 4.22
C LEU A 29 -3.69 2.06 2.98
N GLU A 30 -3.93 2.74 1.86
CA GLU A 30 -4.18 2.13 0.55
C GLU A 30 -2.97 1.37 -0.01
N GLY A 31 -1.79 1.49 0.59
CA GLY A 31 -0.59 0.72 0.26
C GLY A 31 0.57 1.14 1.15
N TYR A 32 1.62 0.32 1.27
CA TYR A 32 2.77 0.63 2.12
C TYR A 32 4.06 0.74 1.29
N GLY A 33 4.70 1.90 1.37
CA GLY A 33 5.88 2.24 0.56
C GLY A 33 5.52 2.68 -0.86
N PRO A 34 6.43 3.38 -1.56
CA PRO A 34 6.15 4.02 -2.85
C PRO A 34 5.84 3.02 -3.97
N LYS A 35 6.48 1.84 -3.98
CA LYS A 35 6.23 0.81 -5.00
C LYS A 35 4.79 0.29 -4.95
N SER A 36 4.35 -0.15 -3.77
CA SER A 36 2.97 -0.64 -3.55
C SER A 36 1.95 0.44 -3.85
N MET A 37 2.21 1.66 -3.37
CA MET A 37 1.36 2.83 -3.59
C MET A 37 1.17 3.19 -5.06
N ALA A 38 2.26 3.28 -5.83
CA ALA A 38 2.20 3.58 -7.26
C ALA A 38 1.46 2.50 -8.07
N MET A 39 1.37 1.28 -7.53
CA MET A 39 0.68 0.14 -8.12
C MET A 39 -0.73 -0.06 -7.55
N GLY A 40 -1.36 0.99 -7.02
CA GLY A 40 -2.72 0.96 -6.49
C GLY A 40 -2.88 0.10 -5.24
N GLY A 41 -1.84 -0.01 -4.41
CA GLY A 41 -1.89 -0.73 -3.13
C GLY A 41 -1.55 -2.21 -3.18
N THR A 42 -1.29 -2.74 -4.36
CA THR A 42 -0.94 -4.16 -4.52
C THR A 42 0.39 -4.46 -3.83
N GLY A 43 0.59 -5.70 -3.36
CA GLY A 43 1.87 -6.05 -2.74
C GLY A 43 2.06 -7.49 -2.29
N SER A 44 1.16 -8.40 -2.68
CA SER A 44 1.14 -9.75 -2.12
C SER A 44 2.24 -10.67 -2.66
N ALA A 45 2.72 -10.48 -3.89
CA ALA A 45 3.56 -11.46 -4.59
C ALA A 45 4.68 -10.85 -5.45
N TYR A 46 5.17 -9.67 -5.09
CA TYR A 46 6.30 -9.03 -5.78
C TYR A 46 7.10 -8.16 -4.80
N ASP A 47 8.30 -7.74 -5.19
CA ASP A 47 9.13 -6.86 -4.37
C ASP A 47 8.53 -5.45 -4.23
N THR A 48 7.94 -5.19 -3.06
CA THR A 48 7.41 -3.88 -2.66
C THR A 48 8.42 -3.02 -1.89
N GLY A 49 9.65 -3.51 -1.69
CA GLY A 49 10.70 -2.87 -0.89
C GLY A 49 10.52 -3.06 0.62
N ASN A 50 11.27 -2.30 1.42
CA ASN A 50 11.31 -2.47 2.88
C ASN A 50 9.95 -2.32 3.60
N SER A 51 9.00 -1.58 3.01
CA SER A 51 7.64 -1.43 3.55
C SER A 51 6.78 -2.70 3.44
N ALA A 52 7.28 -3.76 2.79
CA ALA A 52 6.66 -5.07 2.72
C ALA A 52 6.26 -5.65 4.08
N VAL A 53 6.95 -5.24 5.17
CA VAL A 53 6.63 -5.65 6.55
C VAL A 53 5.17 -5.43 6.94
N MET A 54 4.50 -4.43 6.34
CA MET A 54 3.10 -4.11 6.65
C MET A 54 2.09 -4.88 5.79
N ASN A 55 2.47 -5.31 4.59
CA ASN A 55 1.55 -5.95 3.63
C ASN A 55 1.79 -7.46 3.51
N ASN A 56 3.03 -7.85 3.17
CA ASN A 56 3.45 -9.25 3.15
C ASN A 56 4.98 -9.35 3.39
N PRO A 57 5.42 -9.63 4.63
CA PRO A 57 6.85 -9.77 4.94
C PRO A 57 7.58 -10.81 4.08
N ALA A 58 6.89 -11.82 3.54
CA ALA A 58 7.50 -12.84 2.70
C ALA A 58 8.11 -12.28 1.40
N THR A 59 7.61 -11.14 0.90
CA THR A 59 8.16 -10.52 -0.32
C THR A 59 9.53 -9.88 -0.10
N LEU A 60 9.97 -9.68 1.15
CA LEU A 60 11.37 -9.33 1.47
C LEU A 60 12.35 -10.43 1.03
N GLY A 61 11.86 -11.65 0.79
CA GLY A 61 12.60 -12.73 0.14
C GLY A 61 12.90 -12.48 -1.34
N TYR A 62 12.41 -11.40 -1.94
CA TYR A 62 12.80 -10.97 -3.29
C TYR A 62 13.95 -9.95 -3.31
N MET A 63 14.30 -9.38 -2.16
CA MET A 63 15.48 -8.53 -2.00
C MET A 63 16.73 -9.25 -2.50
N LYS A 64 17.66 -8.55 -3.14
CA LYS A 64 18.90 -9.17 -3.65
C LYS A 64 19.70 -9.79 -2.50
N GLU A 65 20.27 -10.99 -2.73
CA GLU A 65 21.10 -11.65 -1.73
C GLU A 65 22.38 -10.85 -1.45
N GLY A 66 22.78 -10.78 -0.17
CA GLY A 66 24.00 -10.12 0.28
C GLY A 66 23.90 -8.59 0.31
N THR A 67 22.72 -8.02 0.05
CA THR A 67 22.51 -6.58 0.14
C THR A 67 21.89 -6.18 1.47
N SER A 68 22.00 -4.89 1.77
CA SER A 68 21.27 -4.23 2.84
C SER A 68 20.68 -2.93 2.30
N GLU A 69 19.44 -2.65 2.65
CA GLU A 69 18.71 -1.48 2.20
C GLU A 69 18.25 -0.66 3.41
N ILE A 70 18.65 0.61 3.43
CA ILE A 70 18.10 1.61 4.35
C ILE A 70 17.08 2.41 3.54
N SER A 71 15.92 2.68 4.13
CA SER A 71 14.91 3.54 3.49
C SER A 71 14.36 4.55 4.48
N PHE A 72 14.18 5.77 3.99
CA PHE A 72 13.46 6.85 4.66
C PHE A 72 12.34 7.30 3.73
N GLY A 73 11.20 7.66 4.30
CA GLY A 73 10.08 8.15 3.53
C GLY A 73 9.15 8.99 4.38
N ILE A 74 8.44 9.89 3.70
CA ILE A 74 7.32 10.62 4.27
C ILE A 74 6.12 10.40 3.35
N ARG A 75 4.98 10.14 3.95
CA ARG A 75 3.70 10.02 3.26
C ARG A 75 2.78 11.14 3.69
N GLY A 76 2.06 11.74 2.76
CA GLY A 76 0.94 12.64 3.03
C GLY A 76 -0.38 11.96 2.72
N LEU A 77 -1.34 12.05 3.64
CA LEU A 77 -2.74 11.73 3.41
C LEU A 77 -3.53 13.04 3.52
N HIS A 78 -4.27 13.38 2.46
CA HIS A 78 -5.00 14.64 2.35
C HIS A 78 -6.48 14.36 2.11
N PRO A 79 -7.27 14.06 3.15
CA PRO A 79 -8.68 13.76 2.98
C PRO A 79 -9.49 15.04 2.79
N ASP A 80 -10.57 14.94 2.02
CA ASP A 80 -11.62 15.97 1.91
C ASP A 80 -12.90 15.37 2.46
N ILE A 81 -13.31 15.81 3.65
CA ILE A 81 -14.42 15.23 4.40
C ILE A 81 -15.46 16.32 4.62
N SER A 82 -16.67 16.08 4.12
CA SER A 82 -17.84 16.91 4.38
C SER A 82 -19.03 16.04 4.77
N ILE A 83 -19.93 16.60 5.56
CA ILE A 83 -21.21 15.99 5.91
C ILE A 83 -22.34 16.94 5.54
N GLU A 84 -23.37 16.42 4.90
CA GLU A 84 -24.62 17.13 4.64
C GLU A 84 -25.76 16.37 5.31
N ASN A 85 -26.48 17.04 6.20
CA ASN A 85 -27.64 16.51 6.90
C ASN A 85 -28.78 17.54 6.89
N GLY A 86 -29.54 17.54 5.77
CA GLY A 86 -30.61 18.50 5.55
C GLY A 86 -30.06 19.93 5.38
N PRO A 87 -30.52 20.92 6.17
CA PRO A 87 -30.00 22.29 6.09
C PRO A 87 -28.61 22.46 6.73
N ASN A 88 -28.11 21.46 7.46
CA ASN A 88 -26.82 21.51 8.12
C ASN A 88 -25.77 20.89 7.22
N ALA A 89 -24.72 21.65 6.91
CA ALA A 89 -23.53 21.16 6.24
C ALA A 89 -22.32 21.53 7.10
N ASP A 90 -21.39 20.60 7.23
CA ASP A 90 -20.14 20.83 7.95
C ASP A 90 -18.96 20.19 7.21
N LYS A 91 -17.77 20.75 7.40
CA LYS A 91 -16.53 20.31 6.75
C LYS A 91 -15.46 20.07 7.80
N SER A 92 -14.72 18.98 7.65
CA SER A 92 -13.61 18.67 8.56
C SER A 92 -12.40 19.58 8.31
N ASP A 93 -11.80 20.04 9.39
CA ASP A 93 -10.52 20.76 9.44
C ASP A 93 -9.31 19.80 9.33
N ALA A 94 -9.53 18.50 9.55
CA ALA A 94 -8.51 17.44 9.45
C ALA A 94 -8.11 17.14 7.99
N THR A 95 -7.39 18.07 7.36
CA THR A 95 -7.11 18.05 5.90
C THR A 95 -5.74 17.50 5.50
N ALA A 96 -4.81 17.27 6.43
CA ALA A 96 -3.47 16.76 6.13
C ALA A 96 -2.86 15.96 7.27
N PHE A 97 -2.42 14.74 6.96
CA PHE A 97 -1.70 13.86 7.88
C PHE A 97 -0.37 13.44 7.27
N TYR A 98 0.73 13.76 7.96
CA TYR A 98 2.07 13.39 7.55
C TYR A 98 2.58 12.20 8.36
N MET A 99 3.12 11.22 7.65
CA MET A 99 3.48 9.91 8.18
C MET A 99 4.93 9.60 7.81
N PRO A 100 5.89 9.83 8.72
CA PRO A 100 7.26 9.46 8.49
C PRO A 100 7.45 7.94 8.58
N SER A 101 8.47 7.45 7.90
CA SER A 101 8.88 6.06 7.91
C SER A 101 10.38 5.93 7.78
N MET A 102 10.94 4.93 8.47
CA MET A 102 12.35 4.56 8.41
C MET A 102 12.47 3.05 8.49
N SER A 103 13.42 2.46 7.77
CA SER A 103 13.66 1.02 7.84
C SER A 103 15.09 0.66 7.48
N TYR A 104 15.50 -0.51 7.97
CA TYR A 104 16.70 -1.23 7.58
C TYR A 104 16.35 -2.68 7.35
N MET A 105 16.69 -3.22 6.18
CA MET A 105 16.54 -4.64 5.85
C MET A 105 17.86 -5.19 5.32
N ARG A 106 18.16 -6.44 5.64
CA ARG A 106 19.33 -7.17 5.17
C ARG A 106 18.95 -8.58 4.78
N ARG A 107 19.48 -9.06 3.66
CA ARG A 107 19.33 -10.45 3.24
C ARG A 107 20.65 -11.18 3.31
N ASP A 108 20.71 -12.19 4.17
CA ASP A 108 21.82 -13.12 4.30
C ASP A 108 21.36 -14.52 3.86
N GLY A 109 21.71 -14.89 2.63
CA GLY A 109 21.29 -16.15 2.02
C GLY A 109 19.77 -16.28 1.88
N LYS A 110 19.20 -17.26 2.58
CA LYS A 110 17.77 -17.57 2.57
C LYS A 110 16.96 -16.78 3.59
N VAL A 111 17.60 -15.97 4.42
CA VAL A 111 16.96 -15.22 5.49
C VAL A 111 17.05 -13.73 5.20
N THR A 112 15.92 -13.05 5.23
CA THR A 112 15.85 -11.58 5.26
C THR A 112 15.37 -11.14 6.62
N TRP A 113 16.06 -10.17 7.22
CA TRP A 113 15.78 -9.66 8.55
C TRP A 113 16.05 -8.16 8.62
N GLY A 114 15.49 -7.49 9.63
CA GLY A 114 15.61 -6.05 9.75
C GLY A 114 14.60 -5.46 10.71
N VAL A 115 14.54 -4.13 10.72
CA VAL A 115 13.62 -3.35 11.54
C VAL A 115 13.01 -2.24 10.70
N ALA A 116 11.76 -1.91 10.98
CA ALA A 116 11.09 -0.81 10.33
C ALA A 116 10.15 -0.10 11.29
N MET A 117 10.10 1.22 11.16
CA MET A 117 9.16 2.11 11.80
C MET A 117 8.33 2.74 10.70
N LEU A 118 7.04 2.42 10.66
CA LEU A 118 6.09 3.01 9.73
C LEU A 118 4.85 3.45 10.49
N ALA A 119 4.26 4.56 10.10
CA ALA A 119 2.90 4.85 10.50
C ALA A 119 1.95 3.85 9.83
N GLN A 120 1.04 3.28 10.61
CA GLN A 120 0.02 2.35 10.10
C GLN A 120 -0.95 3.07 9.15
N GLY A 121 -1.24 4.33 9.41
CA GLY A 121 -2.35 5.07 8.83
C GLY A 121 -3.30 5.57 9.90
N GLY A 122 -4.54 5.80 9.49
CA GLY A 122 -5.61 6.35 10.32
C GLY A 122 -6.18 7.62 9.70
N MET A 123 -7.51 7.69 9.62
CA MET A 123 -8.22 8.90 9.22
C MET A 123 -8.74 9.58 10.49
N GLY A 124 -8.11 10.69 10.86
CA GLY A 124 -8.66 11.58 11.87
C GLY A 124 -9.78 12.43 11.25
N THR A 125 -10.73 12.82 12.09
CA THR A 125 -11.75 13.82 11.79
C THR A 125 -11.70 14.84 12.91
N ASP A 126 -11.67 16.11 12.52
CA ASP A 126 -11.76 17.29 13.39
C ASP A 126 -12.60 18.32 12.65
#